data_AF-A0A4Q5QEP5-F1
#
_entry.id   AF-A0A4Q5QEP5-F1
#
_cell.length_a   1.000
_cell.length_b   1.000
_cell.length_c   1.000
_cell.angle_alpha   90.00
_cell.angle_beta   90.00
_cell.angle_gamma   90.00
#
_symmetry.space_group_name_H-M   'P 1'
#
loop_
_entity.id
_entity.type
_entity.pdbx_description
1 polymer ?
#
loop_
_entity_poly.entity_id
_entity_poly.type
_entity_poly.pdbx_seq_one_letter_code
_entity_poly.pdbx_strand_id
1 'polypeptide(L)'
;EATETVAYVIRFHLHPLVVPSLQQDGETVVLRLASGATWRFRAVGAGVSLEESVYLGGDAPRSSQQIVLTGAKDGVPVVKWALSKFG
;
A
#
# COMPACT_ATOMS: atom_id res chain seq x y z
N GLU A 1 10.35 -29.41 6.98
CA GLU A 1 10.45 -28.80 5.63
C GLU A 1 10.85 -27.35 5.83
N ALA A 2 11.99 -26.91 5.30
CA ALA A 2 12.40 -25.52 5.42
C ALA A 2 11.56 -24.70 4.43
N THR A 3 10.82 -23.72 4.91
CA THR A 3 10.03 -22.84 4.05
C THR A 3 11.01 -22.00 3.22
N GLU A 4 11.16 -22.32 1.94
CA GLU A 4 11.93 -21.46 1.03
C GLU A 4 11.20 -20.14 0.90
N THR A 5 11.84 -19.06 1.34
CA THR A 5 11.34 -17.71 1.20
C THR A 5 11.62 -17.24 -0.23
N VAL A 6 10.60 -16.66 -0.89
CA VAL A 6 10.66 -16.18 -2.27
C VAL A 6 10.38 -14.69 -2.25
N ALA A 7 11.02 -13.93 -3.14
CA ALA A 7 10.71 -12.52 -3.30
C ALA A 7 9.24 -12.33 -3.71
N TYR A 8 8.56 -11.32 -3.14
CA TYR A 8 7.14 -11.09 -3.39
C TYR A 8 6.83 -9.60 -3.49
N VAL A 9 5.69 -9.31 -4.12
CA VAL A 9 5.12 -7.96 -4.23
C VAL A 9 3.63 -7.99 -3.95
N ILE A 10 3.17 -7.21 -2.97
CA ILE A 10 1.75 -7.04 -2.64
C ILE A 10 1.33 -5.63 -3.05
N ARG A 11 0.22 -5.52 -3.78
CA ARG A 11 -0.27 -4.24 -4.32
C ARG A 11 -1.65 -3.91 -3.76
N PHE A 12 -1.80 -2.69 -3.27
CA PHE A 12 -3.08 -2.12 -2.86
C PHE A 12 -3.40 -0.94 -3.78
N HIS A 13 -4.28 -1.18 -4.75
CA HIS A 13 -4.71 -0.15 -5.68
C HIS A 13 -5.63 0.86 -4.99
N LEU A 14 -5.35 2.15 -5.19
CA LEU A 14 -6.15 3.22 -4.61
C LEU A 14 -7.16 3.75 -5.62
N HIS A 15 -8.32 4.17 -5.11
CA HIS A 15 -9.28 4.91 -5.92
C HIS A 15 -8.68 6.25 -6.37
N PRO A 16 -8.95 6.77 -7.58
CA PRO A 16 -8.29 7.96 -8.15
C PRO A 16 -8.44 9.25 -7.33
N LEU A 17 -9.43 9.31 -6.44
CA LEU A 17 -9.67 10.48 -5.56
C LEU A 17 -8.97 10.36 -4.19
N VAL A 18 -8.22 9.29 -3.95
CA VAL A 18 -7.40 9.14 -2.74
C VAL A 18 -6.06 9.84 -2.99
N VAL A 19 -5.66 10.69 -2.04
CA VAL A 19 -4.34 11.34 -2.05
C VAL A 19 -3.45 10.66 -1.02
N PRO A 20 -2.57 9.72 -1.43
CA PRO A 20 -1.64 9.05 -0.54
C PRO A 20 -0.40 9.91 -0.23
N SER A 21 0.19 9.68 0.93
CA SER A 21 1.47 10.26 1.33
C SER A 21 2.24 9.25 2.18
N LEU A 22 3.40 8.82 1.72
CA LEU A 22 4.32 7.99 2.51
C LEU A 22 4.99 8.86 3.58
N GLN A 23 4.96 8.40 4.82
CA GLN A 23 5.57 9.10 5.95
C GLN A 23 7.07 8.80 6.03
N GLN A 24 7.80 9.64 6.78
CA GLN A 24 9.25 9.50 6.96
C GLN A 24 9.67 8.19 7.65
N ASP A 25 8.76 7.51 8.35
CA ASP A 25 9.02 6.22 8.98
C ASP A 25 9.16 5.07 7.96
N GLY A 26 8.76 5.29 6.69
CA GLY A 26 8.84 4.28 5.63
C GLY A 26 7.87 3.10 5.80
N GLU A 27 6.99 3.14 6.81
CA GLU A 27 6.03 2.07 7.14
C GLU A 27 4.57 2.53 7.02
N THR A 28 4.34 3.83 7.10
CA THR A 28 3.00 4.42 7.18
C THR A 28 2.66 5.21 5.92
N VAL A 29 1.51 4.93 5.32
CA VAL A 29 0.89 5.75 4.28
C VAL A 29 -0.35 6.43 4.83
N VAL A 30 -0.37 7.76 4.79
CA VAL A 30 -1.57 8.55 5.09
C VAL A 30 -2.41 8.66 3.82
N LEU A 31 -3.70 8.37 3.92
CA LEU A 31 -4.65 8.38 2.82
C LEU A 31 -5.71 9.45 3.08
N ARG A 32 -5.65 10.57 2.35
CA ARG A 32 -6.70 11.59 2.41
C ARG A 32 -7.77 11.27 1.37
N LEU A 33 -9.02 11.17 1.82
CA LEU A 33 -10.18 10.95 0.95
C LEU A 33 -10.77 12.29 0.50
N ALA A 34 -11.43 12.30 -0.66
CA ALA A 34 -12.17 13.47 -1.14
C ALA A 34 -13.28 13.95 -0.18
N SER A 35 -13.78 13.08 0.70
CA SER A 35 -14.73 13.44 1.75
C SER A 35 -14.12 14.24 2.91
N GLY A 36 -12.79 14.42 2.93
CA GLY A 36 -12.04 15.01 4.05
C GLY A 36 -11.64 14.02 5.13
N ALA A 37 -12.19 12.79 5.12
CA ALA A 37 -11.75 11.74 6.04
C ALA A 37 -10.30 11.33 5.75
N THR A 38 -9.54 11.08 6.82
CA THR A 38 -8.16 10.60 6.71
C THR A 38 -8.08 9.18 7.24
N TRP A 39 -7.36 8.33 6.51
CA TRP A 39 -7.07 6.96 6.88
C TRP A 39 -5.56 6.77 6.97
N ARG A 40 -5.16 5.76 7.73
CA ARG A 40 -3.77 5.33 7.87
C ARG A 40 -3.67 3.89 7.41
N PHE A 41 -2.80 3.65 6.45
CA PHE A 41 -2.30 2.33 6.12
C PHE A 41 -0.92 2.16 6.76
N ARG A 42 -0.68 1.06 7.46
CA ARG A 42 0.63 0.72 8.02
C ARG A 42 1.02 -0.69 7.63
N ALA A 43 2.28 -0.90 7.25
CA ALA A 43 2.83 -2.22 6.99
C ALA A 43 4.19 -2.40 7.66
N VAL A 44 4.47 -3.63 8.11
CA VAL A 44 5.76 -4.04 8.68
C VAL A 44 6.12 -5.41 8.11
N GLY A 45 7.42 -5.63 7.88
CA GLY A 45 7.95 -6.87 7.28
C GLY A 45 8.16 -6.81 5.77
N ALA A 46 7.92 -5.66 5.14
CA ALA A 46 8.17 -5.40 3.72
C ALA A 46 8.52 -3.91 3.51
N GLY A 47 9.25 -3.60 2.45
CA GLY A 47 9.48 -2.21 2.02
C GLY A 47 8.19 -1.60 1.47
N VAL A 48 7.86 -0.37 1.87
CA VAL A 48 6.64 0.33 1.44
C VAL A 48 6.98 1.43 0.43
N SER A 49 6.30 1.43 -0.70
CA SER A 49 6.39 2.49 -1.72
C SER A 49 5.02 2.90 -2.25
N LEU A 50 4.98 4.07 -2.90
CA LEU A 50 3.84 4.53 -3.70
C LEU A 50 4.24 4.49 -5.17
N GLU A 51 3.40 3.88 -6.00
CA GLU A 51 3.64 3.75 -7.44
C GLU A 51 2.42 4.23 -8.24
N GLU A 52 2.63 4.59 -9.50
CA GLU A 52 1.55 4.87 -10.45
C GLU A 52 0.72 3.60 -10.71
N SER A 53 -0.56 3.80 -11.01
CA SER A 53 -1.49 2.72 -11.29
C SER A 53 -2.62 3.18 -12.21
N VAL A 54 -3.46 2.22 -12.61
CA VAL A 54 -4.69 2.50 -13.38
C VAL A 54 -5.87 1.90 -12.62
N TYR A 55 -6.87 2.73 -12.35
CA TYR A 55 -8.14 2.31 -11.76
C TYR A 55 -9.14 1.93 -12.85
N LEU A 56 -9.69 0.73 -12.75
CA LEU A 56 -10.64 0.14 -13.71
C LEU A 56 -12.02 -0.16 -13.08
N GLY A 57 -12.33 0.43 -11.92
CA GLY A 57 -13.59 0.17 -11.20
C GLY A 57 -14.75 1.14 -11.53
N GLY A 58 -14.60 2.00 -12.53
CA GLY A 58 -15.64 2.94 -12.98
C GLY A 58 -15.87 2.85 -14.49
N ASP A 59 -16.57 3.83 -15.07
CA ASP A 59 -17.00 3.80 -16.48
C ASP A 59 -15.85 3.86 -17.50
N ALA A 60 -14.68 4.35 -17.09
CA ALA A 60 -13.49 4.44 -17.93
C ALA A 60 -12.21 4.26 -17.08
N PRO A 61 -11.10 3.78 -17.68
CA PRO A 61 -9.80 3.75 -17.03
C PRO A 61 -9.36 5.14 -16.56
N ARG A 62 -8.83 5.22 -15.34
CA ARG A 62 -8.32 6.48 -14.76
C ARG A 62 -6.94 6.29 -14.15
N SER A 63 -6.07 7.29 -14.31
CA SER A 63 -4.81 7.33 -13.58
C SER A 63 -5.08 7.33 -12.07
N SER A 64 -4.30 6.54 -11.33
CA SER A 64 -4.37 6.44 -9.88
C SER A 64 -3.00 6.09 -9.30
N GLN A 65 -2.95 5.82 -8.00
CA GLN A 65 -1.75 5.34 -7.33
C GLN A 65 -2.04 4.03 -6.62
N GLN A 66 -0.98 3.32 -6.22
CA GLN A 66 -1.06 2.10 -5.44
C GLN A 66 0.00 2.11 -4.33
N ILE A 67 -0.32 1.46 -3.21
CA ILE A 67 0.68 1.13 -2.19
C ILE A 67 1.29 -0.21 -2.59
N VAL A 68 2.62 -0.27 -2.66
CA VAL A 68 3.35 -1.48 -3.01
C VAL A 68 4.20 -1.91 -1.83
N LEU A 69 4.05 -3.18 -1.45
CA LEU A 69 4.86 -3.84 -0.43
C LEU A 69 5.82 -4.82 -1.09
N THR A 70 7.12 -4.65 -0.90
CA THR A 70 8.15 -5.51 -1.49
C THR A 70 8.88 -6.33 -0.42
N GLY A 71 8.88 -7.65 -0.60
CA GLY A 71 9.59 -8.60 0.24
C GLY A 71 10.78 -9.21 -0.48
N ALA A 72 11.92 -9.32 0.22
CA ALA A 72 13.14 -9.95 -0.31
C ALA A 72 13.09 -11.47 -0.16
N LYS A 73 13.86 -12.18 -1.00
CA LYS A 73 13.97 -13.66 -0.97
C LYS A 73 14.38 -14.19 0.40
N ASP A 74 15.24 -13.50 1.14
CA ASP A 74 15.67 -13.89 2.50
C ASP A 74 15.05 -13.02 3.60
N GLY A 75 13.92 -12.38 3.28
CA GLY A 75 13.22 -11.44 4.17
C GLY A 75 12.27 -12.11 5.16
N VAL A 76 11.53 -11.28 5.90
CA VAL A 76 10.48 -11.74 6.81
C VAL A 76 9.35 -12.39 5.98
N PRO A 77 8.96 -13.64 6.26
CA PRO A 77 7.93 -14.35 5.47
C PRO A 77 6.50 -13.89 5.77
N VAL A 78 6.33 -12.97 6.72
CA VAL A 78 5.05 -12.47 7.18
C VAL A 78 5.02 -10.95 7.06
N VAL A 79 4.08 -10.45 6.28
CA VAL A 79 3.74 -9.02 6.23
C VAL A 79 2.55 -8.76 7.13
N LYS A 80 2.71 -7.91 8.12
CA LYS A 80 1.59 -7.40 8.92
C LYS A 80 1.18 -6.05 8.36
N TRP A 81 -0.08 -5.91 8.01
CA TRP A 81 -0.62 -4.64 7.54
C TRP A 81 -1.96 -4.33 8.22
N ALA A 82 -2.26 -3.05 8.33
CA ALA A 82 -3.51 -2.56 8.88
C ALA A 82 -3.96 -1.30 8.16
N LEU A 83 -5.28 -1.16 7.99
CA LEU A 83 -5.94 0.04 7.51
C LEU A 83 -6.88 0.52 8.61
N SER A 84 -6.70 1.74 9.09
CA SER A 84 -7.55 2.32 10.13
C SER A 84 -7.91 3.76 9.83
N LYS A 85 -9.06 4.21 10.32
CA LYS A 85 -9.42 5.61 10.27
C LYS A 85 -8.49 6.40 11.20
N PHE A 86 -7.98 7.53 10.72
CA PHE A 86 -7.21 8.46 11.53
C PHE A 86 -8.18 9.44 12.19
N GLY A 87 -8.25 9.41 13.53
CA GLY A 87 -9.25 10.16 14.31
C GLY A 87 -10.46 9.30 14.61
#